data_AF-A0A3P7IKN2-F1
#
_entry.id   AF-A0A3P7IKN2-F1
#
_cell.length_a   1.000
_cell.length_b   1.000
_cell.length_c   1.000
_cell.angle_alpha   90.00
_cell.angle_beta   90.00
_cell.angle_gamma   90.00
#
_symmetry.space_group_name_H-M   'P 1'
#
loop_
_entity.id
_entity.type
_entity.pdbx_description
1 polymer ?
#
loop_
_entity_poly.entity_id
_entity_poly.type
_entity_poly.pdbx_seq_one_letter_code
_entity_poly.pdbx_strand_id
1 'polypeptide(L)'
;MFGFIHESIRQLMLRKYGEEFWAKVLQRAGFENGKENIVNHYYSDSDTYILVDAVSVISKMSREQVWEMYGGFLIEYTMEIGWDDLIRSMSPNLKGFLDNLDSLHYFIDHVVYKANLRGPSFRCEDNPDGTLTLHYYTGRPGLYPIVKGS
;
A
#
# COMPACT_ATOMS: atom_id res chain seq x y z
N MET A 1 -3.01 -10.06 -1.46
CA MET A 1 -3.58 -8.70 -1.58
C MET A 1 -3.80 -8.34 -3.05
N PHE A 2 -4.48 -7.24 -3.36
CA PHE A 2 -4.74 -6.81 -4.75
C PHE A 2 -3.43 -6.51 -5.48
N GLY A 3 -3.33 -6.92 -6.75
CA GLY A 3 -2.09 -6.90 -7.52
C GLY A 3 -1.49 -5.53 -7.75
N PHE A 4 -2.30 -4.47 -7.67
CA PHE A 4 -1.80 -3.09 -7.61
C PHE A 4 -0.78 -2.86 -6.48
N ILE A 5 -0.95 -3.52 -5.34
CA ILE A 5 0.00 -3.44 -4.22
C ILE A 5 1.35 -4.04 -4.64
N HIS A 6 1.34 -5.19 -5.30
CA HIS A 6 2.55 -5.84 -5.77
C HIS A 6 3.25 -5.01 -6.86
N GLU A 7 2.51 -4.45 -7.81
CA GLU A 7 3.07 -3.54 -8.81
C GLU A 7 3.66 -2.29 -8.16
N SER A 8 3.00 -1.71 -7.17
CA SER A 8 3.52 -0.54 -6.46
C SER A 8 4.82 -0.87 -5.70
N ILE A 9 4.90 -2.04 -5.04
CA ILE A 9 6.14 -2.52 -4.39
C ILE A 9 7.25 -2.72 -5.42
N ARG A 10 6.93 -3.34 -6.57
CA ARG A 10 7.88 -3.51 -7.67
C ARG A 10 8.43 -2.17 -8.15
N GLN A 11 7.55 -1.19 -8.41
CA GLN A 11 7.95 0.14 -8.84
C GLN A 11 8.85 0.84 -7.82
N LEU A 12 8.52 0.75 -6.53
CA LEU A 12 9.38 1.26 -5.46
C LEU A 12 10.77 0.62 -5.50
N MET A 13 10.84 -0.71 -5.60
CA MET A 13 12.11 -1.43 -5.62
C MET A 13 12.94 -1.12 -6.86
N LEU A 14 12.31 -1.04 -8.03
CA LEU A 14 12.98 -0.71 -9.28
C LEU A 14 13.54 0.72 -9.25
N ARG A 15 12.75 1.71 -8.80
CA ARG A 15 13.19 3.10 -8.71
C ARG A 15 14.32 3.29 -7.70
N LYS A 16 14.30 2.56 -6.58
CA LYS A 16 15.27 2.73 -5.49
C LYS A 16 16.55 1.90 -5.65
N TYR A 17 16.43 0.69 -6.19
CA TYR A 17 17.51 -0.30 -6.20
C TYR A 17 17.79 -0.94 -7.56
N GLY A 18 16.95 -0.70 -8.58
CA GLY A 18 17.14 -1.21 -9.93
C GLY A 18 16.71 -2.67 -10.14
N GLU A 19 16.79 -3.11 -11.39
CA GLU A 19 16.30 -4.43 -11.84
C GLU A 19 17.04 -5.61 -11.21
N GLU A 20 18.36 -5.50 -11.02
CA GLU A 20 19.16 -6.58 -10.41
C GLU A 20 18.72 -6.86 -8.96
N PHE A 21 18.33 -5.82 -8.22
CA PHE A 21 17.81 -5.98 -6.88
C PHE A 21 16.46 -6.71 -6.93
N TRP A 22 15.55 -6.29 -7.82
CA TRP A 22 14.25 -6.91 -7.97
C TRP A 22 14.35 -8.39 -8.36
N ALA A 23 15.25 -8.74 -9.30
CA ALA A 23 15.48 -10.12 -9.69
C ALA A 23 15.87 -11.02 -8.50
N LYS A 24 16.72 -10.51 -7.58
CA LYS A 24 17.09 -11.22 -6.35
C LYS A 24 15.91 -11.36 -5.39
N VAL A 25 15.05 -10.35 -5.31
CA VAL A 25 13.80 -10.39 -4.52
C VAL A 25 12.90 -11.49 -5.03
N LEU A 26 12.64 -11.55 -6.33
CA LEU A 26 11.78 -12.59 -6.93
C LEU A 26 12.34 -13.99 -6.70
N GLN A 27 13.64 -14.18 -6.93
CA GLN A 27 14.31 -15.46 -6.69
C GLN A 27 14.14 -15.92 -5.24
N ARG A 28 14.29 -15.00 -4.29
CA ARG A 28 14.14 -15.30 -2.86
C ARG A 28 12.69 -15.56 -2.46
N ALA A 29 11.76 -14.79 -3.01
CA ALA A 29 10.34 -14.89 -2.72
C ALA A 29 9.68 -16.09 -3.44
N GLY A 30 10.37 -16.73 -4.39
CA GLY A 30 9.84 -17.87 -5.14
C GLY A 30 8.85 -17.46 -6.23
N PHE A 31 8.88 -16.21 -6.70
CA PHE A 31 8.04 -15.75 -7.80
C PHE A 31 8.75 -15.88 -9.14
N GLU A 32 7.99 -16.25 -10.16
CA GLU A 32 8.42 -16.12 -11.55
C GLU A 32 8.22 -14.68 -12.02
N ASN A 33 9.22 -14.14 -12.72
CA ASN A 33 9.18 -12.78 -13.26
C ASN A 33 8.00 -12.59 -14.22
N GLY A 34 7.24 -11.52 -14.01
CA GLY A 34 6.03 -11.16 -14.76
C GLY A 34 4.75 -11.80 -14.23
N LYS A 35 4.82 -12.67 -13.22
CA LYS A 35 3.63 -13.26 -12.56
C LYS A 35 3.37 -12.63 -11.20
N GLU A 36 4.30 -11.88 -10.64
CA GLU A 36 4.25 -11.37 -9.27
C GLU A 36 3.39 -10.11 -9.11
N ASN A 37 3.07 -9.39 -10.20
CA ASN A 37 2.54 -8.02 -10.17
C ASN A 37 1.38 -7.78 -11.15
N ILE A 38 0.60 -8.81 -11.50
CA ILE A 38 -0.58 -8.66 -12.37
C ILE A 38 -1.59 -7.78 -11.63
N VAL A 39 -1.77 -6.52 -12.09
CA VAL A 39 -2.51 -5.48 -11.35
C VAL A 39 -3.91 -5.91 -10.93
N ASN A 40 -4.67 -6.52 -11.86
CA ASN A 40 -6.06 -6.95 -11.63
C ASN A 40 -6.18 -8.36 -11.04
N HIS A 41 -5.09 -8.92 -10.49
CA HIS A 41 -5.09 -10.21 -9.83
C HIS A 41 -5.20 -10.06 -8.31
N TYR A 42 -5.79 -11.05 -7.63
CA TYR A 42 -5.84 -11.09 -6.18
C TYR A 42 -4.90 -12.16 -5.65
N TYR A 43 -3.73 -11.73 -5.16
CA TYR A 43 -2.76 -12.61 -4.52
C TYR A 43 -3.24 -13.01 -3.12
N SER A 44 -2.72 -14.09 -2.55
CA SER A 44 -2.95 -14.37 -1.13
C SER A 44 -2.26 -13.29 -0.28
N ASP A 45 -2.69 -13.10 0.97
CA ASP A 45 -1.96 -12.19 1.87
C ASP A 45 -0.56 -12.75 2.20
N SER A 46 -0.41 -14.08 2.23
CA SER A 46 0.87 -14.76 2.41
C SER A 46 1.87 -14.42 1.31
N ASP A 47 1.42 -14.39 0.04
CA ASP A 47 2.25 -14.02 -1.10
C ASP A 47 2.83 -12.62 -0.95
N THR A 48 1.99 -11.67 -0.53
CA THR A 48 2.42 -10.29 -0.30
C THR A 48 3.42 -10.19 0.85
N TYR A 49 3.23 -10.93 1.94
CA TYR A 49 4.19 -10.97 3.05
C TYR A 49 5.51 -11.62 2.64
N ILE A 50 5.50 -12.72 1.90
CA ILE A 50 6.72 -13.39 1.40
C ILE A 50 7.52 -12.44 0.50
N LEU A 51 6.84 -11.68 -0.36
CA LEU A 51 7.48 -10.69 -1.21
C LEU A 51 8.19 -9.59 -0.40
N VAL A 52 7.52 -9.04 0.61
CA VAL A 52 8.12 -8.01 1.48
C VAL A 52 9.21 -8.57 2.38
N ASP A 53 9.09 -9.80 2.83
CA ASP A 53 10.14 -10.51 3.57
C ASP A 53 11.41 -10.65 2.73
N ALA A 54 11.25 -10.96 1.44
CA ALA A 54 12.38 -11.03 0.53
C ALA A 54 13.04 -9.66 0.35
N VAL A 55 12.25 -8.59 0.19
CA VAL A 55 12.76 -7.21 0.15
C VAL A 55 13.54 -6.88 1.43
N SER A 56 12.93 -7.10 2.59
CA SER A 56 13.49 -6.84 3.93
C SER A 56 14.86 -7.50 4.10
N VAL A 57 14.99 -8.78 3.74
CA VAL A 57 16.27 -9.49 3.88
C VAL A 57 17.34 -8.96 2.94
N ILE A 58 17.00 -8.67 1.69
CA ILE A 58 17.98 -8.24 0.68
C ILE A 58 18.41 -6.79 0.92
N SER A 59 17.48 -5.91 1.31
CA SER A 59 17.77 -4.51 1.66
C SER A 59 18.36 -4.33 3.07
N LYS A 60 18.35 -5.39 3.90
CA LYS A 60 18.75 -5.36 5.32
C LYS A 60 17.92 -4.37 6.15
N MET A 61 16.65 -4.21 5.81
CA MET A 61 15.68 -3.40 6.55
C MET A 61 14.75 -4.32 7.33
N SER A 62 14.21 -3.84 8.46
CA SER A 62 13.06 -4.52 9.09
C SER A 62 11.83 -4.47 8.17
N ARG A 63 10.88 -5.39 8.37
CA ARG A 63 9.62 -5.41 7.62
C ARG A 63 8.85 -4.10 7.81
N GLU A 64 8.87 -3.58 9.03
CA GLU A 64 8.23 -2.33 9.41
C GLU A 64 8.79 -1.16 8.61
N GLN A 65 10.12 -1.07 8.47
CA GLN A 65 10.77 -0.04 7.65
C GLN A 65 10.43 -0.18 6.16
N VAL A 66 10.29 -1.41 5.65
CA VAL A 66 9.87 -1.63 4.25
C VAL A 66 8.43 -1.16 4.06
N TRP A 67 7.53 -1.48 5.00
CA TRP A 67 6.14 -1.05 4.95
C TRP A 67 5.96 0.46 5.09
N GLU A 68 6.73 1.11 5.97
CA GLU A 68 6.72 2.55 6.14
C GLU A 68 7.26 3.26 4.89
N MET A 69 8.36 2.78 4.32
CA MET A 69 8.87 3.27 3.04
C MET A 69 7.85 3.08 1.91
N TYR A 70 7.14 1.94 1.89
CA TYR A 70 6.08 1.68 0.94
C TYR A 70 4.90 2.64 1.10
N GLY A 71 4.49 2.95 2.33
CA GLY A 71 3.40 3.89 2.62
C GLY A 71 3.64 5.28 2.01
N GLY A 72 4.86 5.81 2.17
CA GLY A 72 5.22 7.11 1.60
C GLY A 72 5.22 7.10 0.08
N PHE A 73 5.78 6.05 -0.53
CA PHE A 73 5.78 5.89 -1.98
C PHE A 73 4.38 5.67 -2.56
N LEU A 74 3.49 4.96 -1.84
CA LEU A 74 2.19 4.57 -2.34
C LEU A 74 1.34 5.78 -2.73
N ILE A 75 1.30 6.82 -1.89
CA ILE A 75 0.53 8.03 -2.17
C ILE A 75 1.11 8.77 -3.38
N GLU A 76 2.43 8.98 -3.39
CA GLU A 76 3.13 9.61 -4.51
C GLU A 76 2.87 8.88 -5.83
N TYR A 77 3.08 7.57 -5.85
CA TYR A 77 2.89 6.74 -7.03
C TYR A 77 1.43 6.73 -7.50
N THR A 78 0.48 6.67 -6.57
CA THR A 78 -0.95 6.70 -6.92
C THR A 78 -1.34 8.02 -7.57
N MET A 79 -0.79 9.15 -7.09
CA MET A 79 -0.97 10.46 -7.73
C MET A 79 -0.32 10.51 -9.12
N GLU A 80 0.90 9.99 -9.28
CA GLU A 80 1.61 9.98 -10.58
C GLU A 80 0.89 9.21 -11.68
N ILE A 81 0.17 8.13 -11.34
CA ILE A 81 -0.51 7.27 -12.31
C ILE A 81 -1.95 7.71 -12.62
N GLY A 82 -2.33 8.95 -12.24
CA GLY A 82 -3.56 9.61 -12.69
C GLY A 82 -4.74 9.58 -11.72
N TRP A 83 -4.50 9.32 -10.42
CA TRP A 83 -5.53 9.44 -9.38
C TRP A 83 -5.44 10.75 -8.60
N ASP A 84 -4.57 11.67 -9.01
CA ASP A 84 -4.33 12.94 -8.32
C ASP A 84 -5.59 13.81 -8.23
N ASP A 85 -6.35 13.94 -9.32
CA ASP A 85 -7.62 14.69 -9.31
C ASP A 85 -8.62 14.09 -8.30
N LEU A 86 -8.75 12.75 -8.27
CA LEU A 86 -9.64 12.08 -7.32
C LEU A 86 -9.18 12.33 -5.88
N ILE A 87 -7.90 12.06 -5.58
CA ILE A 87 -7.32 12.23 -4.24
C ILE A 87 -7.49 13.66 -3.74
N ARG A 88 -7.18 14.66 -4.58
CA ARG A 88 -7.31 16.08 -4.23
C ARG A 88 -8.76 16.51 -4.03
N SER A 89 -9.72 15.85 -4.69
CA SER A 89 -11.14 16.16 -4.55
C SER A 89 -11.76 15.63 -3.25
N MET A 90 -11.11 14.68 -2.56
CA MET A 90 -11.67 14.05 -1.36
C MET A 90 -11.83 15.02 -0.20
N SER A 91 -10.83 15.87 0.05
CA SER A 91 -10.90 16.88 1.11
C SER A 91 -9.78 17.93 0.99
N PRO A 92 -10.02 19.19 1.39
CA PRO A 92 -8.98 20.21 1.46
C PRO A 92 -8.06 20.09 2.69
N ASN A 93 -8.34 19.19 3.63
CA ASN A 93 -7.54 19.02 4.85
C ASN A 93 -7.32 17.54 5.20
N LEU A 94 -6.32 17.29 6.06
CA LEU A 94 -5.90 15.93 6.44
C LEU A 94 -7.03 15.13 7.10
N LYS A 95 -7.75 15.72 8.06
CA LYS A 95 -8.83 15.01 8.77
C LYS A 95 -9.90 14.52 7.80
N GLY A 96 -10.40 15.42 6.96
CA GLY A 96 -11.43 15.07 5.99
C GLY A 96 -10.91 14.09 4.95
N PHE A 97 -9.62 14.10 4.60
CA PHE A 97 -9.04 13.06 3.76
C PHE A 97 -9.09 11.69 4.45
N LEU A 98 -8.65 11.61 5.72
CA LEU A 98 -8.68 10.38 6.51
C LEU A 98 -10.10 9.84 6.70
N ASP A 99 -11.08 10.71 6.97
CA ASP A 99 -12.49 10.35 7.12
C ASP A 99 -13.10 9.81 5.81
N ASN A 100 -12.54 10.17 4.64
CA ASN A 100 -13.00 9.71 3.33
C ASN A 100 -12.26 8.47 2.82
N LEU A 101 -11.25 7.94 3.52
CA LEU A 101 -10.50 6.77 3.06
C LEU A 101 -11.38 5.52 2.89
N ASP A 102 -12.37 5.32 3.76
CA ASP A 102 -13.32 4.20 3.63
C ASP A 102 -14.13 4.31 2.32
N SER A 103 -14.59 5.51 2.00
CA SER A 103 -15.33 5.79 0.76
C SER A 103 -14.46 5.58 -0.48
N LEU A 104 -13.19 5.98 -0.43
CA LEU A 104 -12.23 5.73 -1.51
C LEU A 104 -12.02 4.23 -1.74
N HIS A 105 -11.73 3.47 -0.68
CA HIS A 105 -11.55 2.02 -0.78
C HIS A 105 -12.81 1.34 -1.31
N TYR A 106 -14.00 1.76 -0.86
CA TYR A 106 -15.27 1.26 -1.38
C TYR A 106 -15.44 1.53 -2.88
N PHE A 107 -15.15 2.76 -3.34
CA PHE A 107 -15.22 3.13 -4.75
C PHE A 107 -14.25 2.30 -5.62
N ILE A 108 -13.00 2.19 -5.19
CA ILE A 108 -11.97 1.40 -5.88
C ILE A 108 -12.42 -0.06 -5.99
N ASP A 109 -12.97 -0.61 -4.91
CA ASP A 109 -13.45 -1.99 -4.88
C ASP A 109 -14.66 -2.22 -5.77
N HIS A 110 -15.76 -1.48 -5.55
CA HIS A 110 -17.07 -1.81 -6.12
C HIS A 110 -17.28 -1.22 -7.51
N VAL A 111 -16.58 -0.11 -7.84
CA VAL A 111 -16.77 0.60 -9.10
C VAL A 111 -15.65 0.30 -10.08
N VAL A 112 -14.40 0.40 -9.64
CA VAL A 112 -13.24 0.35 -10.54
C VAL A 112 -12.82 -1.09 -10.83
N TYR A 113 -12.56 -1.89 -9.80
CA TYR A 113 -11.99 -3.24 -9.99
C TYR A 113 -12.99 -4.38 -9.83
N LYS A 114 -14.11 -4.16 -9.12
CA LYS A 114 -15.12 -5.19 -8.79
C LYS A 114 -14.48 -6.43 -8.18
N ALA A 115 -13.56 -6.23 -7.24
CA ALA A 115 -12.59 -7.23 -6.81
C ALA A 115 -12.83 -7.78 -5.39
N ASN A 116 -13.89 -7.37 -4.70
CA ASN A 116 -14.17 -7.67 -3.29
C ASN A 116 -12.93 -7.41 -2.40
N LEU A 117 -12.35 -6.22 -2.55
CA LEU A 117 -11.20 -5.76 -1.80
C LEU A 117 -11.50 -5.79 -0.30
N ARG A 118 -10.66 -6.52 0.44
CA ARG A 118 -10.65 -6.44 1.90
C ARG A 118 -9.81 -5.23 2.32
N GLY A 119 -10.38 -4.04 2.21
CA GLY A 119 -9.75 -2.78 2.62
C GLY A 119 -9.69 -2.61 4.14
N PRO A 120 -8.79 -1.76 4.65
CA PRO A 120 -8.86 -1.28 6.03
C PRO A 120 -10.02 -0.29 6.22
N SER A 121 -10.31 0.04 7.47
CA SER A 121 -11.23 1.11 7.85
C SER A 121 -10.56 2.11 8.78
N PHE A 122 -10.89 3.38 8.62
CA PHE A 122 -10.30 4.50 9.35
C PHE A 122 -11.38 5.34 10.04
N ARG A 123 -11.13 5.74 11.28
CA ARG A 123 -11.95 6.75 11.98
C ARG A 123 -11.03 7.80 12.57
N CYS A 124 -11.37 9.07 12.40
CA CYS A 124 -10.59 10.18 12.93
C CYS A 124 -11.37 10.90 14.03
N GLU A 125 -10.72 11.10 15.18
CA GLU A 125 -11.26 11.83 16.32
C GLU A 125 -10.45 13.10 16.58
N ASP A 126 -11.14 14.22 16.74
CA ASP A 126 -10.53 15.48 17.17
C ASP A 126 -10.25 15.45 18.67
N ASN A 127 -9.03 15.79 19.06
CA ASN A 127 -8.68 15.96 20.47
C ASN A 127 -8.79 17.44 20.87
N PRO A 128 -9.09 17.76 22.15
CA PRO A 128 -9.20 19.14 22.62
C PRO A 128 -7.94 20.00 22.47
N ASP A 129 -6.76 19.37 22.33
CA ASP A 129 -5.47 20.02 22.13
C ASP A 129 -5.16 20.32 20.65
N GLY A 130 -6.11 20.04 19.75
CA GLY A 130 -5.97 20.24 18.30
C GLY A 130 -5.21 19.11 17.59
N THR A 131 -4.86 18.01 18.28
CA THR A 131 -4.33 16.81 17.64
C THR A 131 -5.45 15.90 17.11
N LEU A 132 -5.08 14.92 16.29
CA LEU A 132 -6.00 13.92 15.76
C LEU A 132 -5.64 12.53 16.30
N THR A 133 -6.64 11.78 16.74
CA THR A 133 -6.51 10.34 16.97
C THR A 133 -7.02 9.59 15.75
N LEU A 134 -6.16 8.82 15.09
CA LEU A 134 -6.52 7.95 13.98
C LEU A 134 -6.70 6.51 14.49
N HIS A 135 -7.92 6.00 14.36
CA HIS A 135 -8.24 4.59 14.60
C HIS A 135 -8.13 3.82 13.29
N TYR A 136 -7.22 2.85 13.26
CA TYR A 136 -6.97 1.99 12.11
C TYR A 136 -7.46 0.56 12.38
N TYR A 137 -8.41 0.10 11.58
CA TYR A 137 -8.99 -1.23 11.69
C TYR A 137 -8.63 -2.06 10.46
N THR A 138 -8.08 -3.25 10.68
CA THR A 138 -7.68 -4.14 9.59
C THR A 138 -7.78 -5.60 10.01
N GLY A 139 -8.14 -6.46 9.06
CA GLY A 139 -8.03 -7.91 9.22
C GLY A 139 -6.62 -8.45 8.92
N ARG A 140 -5.70 -7.59 8.47
CA ARG A 140 -4.33 -7.96 8.08
C ARG A 140 -3.33 -7.49 9.15
N PRO A 141 -2.67 -8.41 9.87
CA PRO A 141 -1.72 -8.04 10.92
C PRO A 141 -0.45 -7.41 10.34
N GLY A 142 0.14 -6.46 11.05
CA GLY A 142 1.47 -5.92 10.74
C GLY A 142 1.52 -4.84 9.65
N LEU A 143 0.38 -4.39 9.11
CA LEU A 143 0.34 -3.37 8.04
C LEU A 143 0.23 -1.91 8.52
N TYR A 144 0.16 -1.67 9.84
CA TYR A 144 0.11 -0.31 10.39
C TYR A 144 1.29 0.60 9.95
N PRO A 145 2.51 0.11 9.65
CA PRO A 145 3.58 1.01 9.22
C PRO A 145 3.30 1.65 7.86
N ILE A 146 2.47 1.04 7.00
CA ILE A 146 2.02 1.67 5.76
C ILE A 146 1.28 2.98 6.09
N VAL A 147 0.34 2.92 7.03
CA VAL A 147 -0.45 4.08 7.48
C VAL A 147 0.44 5.16 8.10
N LYS A 148 1.52 4.76 8.79
CA LYS A 148 2.50 5.69 9.35
C LYS A 148 3.32 6.41 8.27
N GLY A 149 3.63 5.72 7.18
CA GLY A 149 4.47 6.25 6.12
C GLY A 149 3.74 7.12 5.10
N SER A 150 2.43 6.86 4.88
CA SER A 150 1.54 7.64 4.00
C SER A 150 1.20 9.01 4.58
#